data_AF-A0A960HSA6-F1
#
_entry.id   AF-A0A960HSA6-F1
#
_cell.length_a   1.000
_cell.length_b   1.000
_cell.length_c   1.000
_cell.angle_alpha   90.00
_cell.angle_beta   90.00
_cell.angle_gamma   90.00
#
_symmetry.space_group_name_H-M   'P 1'
#
loop_
_entity.id
_entity.type
_entity.pdbx_description
1 polymer ?
#
loop_
_entity_poly.entity_id
_entity_poly.type
_entity_poly.pdbx_seq_one_letter_code
_entity_poly.pdbx_strand_id
1 'polypeptide(L)'
;MRTSLFEPFTEIDLPLPDRRDGKVRVSWAIGHDRRLIVTTDRLSAFDRVLAGVPFKGQVLNQLAAWWFDRTADIVPNHVVSVPDPNALLARSAVPLPVEVVVRGHITGVTDTSIWGMYAEGARTIYGYDFPDGLQKNTPLPNHIVTP
;
A
#
# COMPACT_ATOMS: atom_id res chain seq x y z
N MET A 1 -19.71 18.23 -5.70
CA MET A 1 -20.86 17.82 -4.86
C MET A 1 -21.40 16.55 -5.49
N ARG A 2 -21.36 15.39 -4.82
CA ARG A 2 -21.75 14.10 -5.45
C ARG A 2 -23.25 14.10 -5.75
N THR A 3 -23.63 13.68 -6.95
CA THR A 3 -25.03 13.67 -7.43
C THR A 3 -25.75 12.35 -7.15
N SER A 4 -25.03 11.32 -6.70
CA SER A 4 -25.55 10.01 -6.31
C SER A 4 -24.75 9.42 -5.13
N LEU A 5 -25.44 8.70 -4.24
CA LEU A 5 -24.83 7.94 -3.13
C LEU A 5 -23.78 6.91 -3.62
N PHE A 6 -23.84 6.50 -4.88
CA PHE A 6 -22.97 5.47 -5.45
C PHE A 6 -21.95 6.01 -6.45
N GLU A 7 -21.82 7.34 -6.58
CA GLU A 7 -20.82 7.91 -7.47
C GLU A 7 -19.41 7.77 -6.84
N PRO A 8 -18.46 7.09 -7.52
CA PRO A 8 -17.12 6.90 -6.97
C PRO A 8 -16.34 8.21 -6.97
N PHE A 9 -15.63 8.48 -5.89
CA PHE A 9 -14.75 9.63 -5.76
C PHE A 9 -13.40 9.36 -6.42
N THR A 10 -13.31 9.62 -7.72
CA THR A 10 -12.12 9.34 -8.53
C THR A 10 -11.20 10.53 -8.70
N GLU A 11 -11.74 11.74 -8.58
CA GLU A 11 -11.02 12.98 -8.84
C GLU A 11 -11.09 13.93 -7.65
N ILE A 12 -9.99 14.65 -7.45
CA ILE A 12 -9.89 15.73 -6.48
C ILE A 12 -8.85 16.71 -6.97
N ASP A 13 -9.17 17.98 -6.86
CA ASP A 13 -8.23 19.07 -7.04
C ASP A 13 -8.45 20.08 -5.92
N LEU A 14 -7.38 20.35 -5.19
CA LEU A 14 -7.37 21.30 -4.08
C LEU A 14 -6.32 22.36 -4.41
N PRO A 15 -6.58 23.65 -4.09
CA PRO A 15 -5.66 24.74 -4.33
C PRO A 15 -4.53 24.74 -3.28
N LEU A 16 -3.77 23.64 -3.23
CA LEU A 16 -2.68 23.38 -2.28
C LEU A 16 -1.37 23.10 -3.04
N PRO A 17 -0.21 23.40 -2.45
CA PRO A 17 1.08 23.25 -3.11
C PRO A 17 1.57 21.79 -3.16
N ASP A 18 2.59 21.54 -4.00
CA ASP A 18 3.28 20.25 -4.14
C ASP A 18 2.32 19.07 -4.30
N ARG A 19 1.39 19.20 -5.25
CA ARG A 19 0.49 18.12 -5.65
C ARG A 19 1.30 16.94 -6.20
N ARG A 20 1.03 15.74 -5.68
CA ARG A 20 1.60 14.48 -6.18
C ARG A 20 0.49 13.46 -6.40
N ASP A 21 0.41 12.96 -7.62
CA ASP A 21 -0.57 11.97 -8.05
C ASP A 21 0.07 10.57 -8.05
N GLY A 22 -0.47 9.69 -7.22
CA GLY A 22 -0.30 8.25 -7.34
C GLY A 22 -1.49 7.63 -8.07
N LYS A 23 -1.42 6.31 -8.29
CA LYS A 23 -2.50 5.53 -8.94
C LYS A 23 -3.85 5.66 -8.22
N VAL A 24 -3.82 5.66 -6.88
CA VAL A 24 -5.04 5.65 -6.04
C VAL A 24 -5.06 6.74 -4.97
N ARG A 25 -3.94 7.43 -4.74
CA ARG A 25 -3.82 8.53 -3.76
C ARG A 25 -3.37 9.80 -4.47
N VAL A 26 -3.86 10.94 -3.99
CA VAL A 26 -3.35 12.27 -4.34
C VAL A 26 -2.90 12.93 -3.06
N SER A 27 -1.82 13.70 -3.09
CA SER A 27 -1.29 14.32 -1.87
C SER A 27 -0.74 15.71 -2.11
N TRP A 28 -0.82 16.57 -1.10
CA TRP A 28 -0.36 17.95 -1.14
C TRP A 28 0.44 18.28 0.12
N ALA A 29 1.40 19.18 0.01
CA ALA A 29 2.09 19.72 1.17
C ALA A 29 1.15 20.62 2.00
N ILE A 30 1.28 20.57 3.31
CA ILE A 30 0.59 21.43 4.27
C ILE A 30 1.65 22.04 5.19
N GLY A 31 1.92 23.34 5.05
CA GLY A 31 3.02 23.98 5.77
C GLY A 31 4.38 23.38 5.39
N HIS A 32 5.30 23.31 6.36
CA HIS A 32 6.69 22.88 6.11
C HIS A 32 6.94 21.39 6.39
N ASP A 33 6.17 20.77 7.29
CA ASP A 33 6.47 19.47 7.87
C ASP A 33 5.32 18.46 7.75
N ARG A 34 4.24 18.80 7.02
CA ARG A 34 3.08 17.93 6.88
C ARG A 34 2.64 17.74 5.44
N ARG A 35 1.90 16.66 5.24
CA ARG A 35 1.32 16.28 3.95
C ARG A 35 -0.11 15.78 4.14
N LEU A 36 -1.03 16.34 3.37
CA LEU A 36 -2.38 15.80 3.23
C LEU A 36 -2.35 14.69 2.20
N ILE A 37 -2.80 13.50 2.56
CA ILE A 37 -2.91 12.33 1.68
C ILE A 37 -4.38 11.97 1.55
N VAL A 38 -4.91 12.06 0.33
CA VAL A 38 -6.30 11.70 0.02
C VAL A 38 -6.32 10.41 -0.78
N THR A 39 -7.03 9.41 -0.27
CA THR A 39 -7.23 8.12 -0.95
C THR A 39 -8.52 8.15 -1.75
N THR A 40 -8.39 8.05 -3.07
CA THR A 40 -9.52 8.04 -4.03
C THR A 40 -10.12 6.64 -4.16
N ASP A 41 -11.31 6.58 -4.75
CA ASP A 41 -12.02 5.36 -5.12
C ASP A 41 -11.45 4.70 -6.39
N ARG A 42 -10.41 5.27 -7.01
CA ARG A 42 -9.72 4.68 -8.17
C ARG A 42 -9.20 3.28 -7.83
N LEU A 43 -9.46 2.33 -8.71
CA LEU A 43 -8.90 0.99 -8.72
C LEU A 43 -7.90 0.88 -9.87
N SER A 44 -6.68 0.44 -9.56
CA SER A 44 -5.66 0.18 -10.58
C SER A 44 -5.25 -1.28 -10.60
N ALA A 45 -5.08 -1.84 -11.80
CA ALA A 45 -4.40 -3.11 -12.01
C ALA A 45 -3.62 -3.03 -13.34
N PHE A 46 -2.56 -3.84 -13.46
CA PHE A 46 -1.65 -3.81 -14.63
C PHE A 46 -1.16 -2.38 -14.96
N ASP A 47 -0.79 -1.63 -13.92
CA ASP A 47 -0.30 -0.25 -13.98
C ASP A 47 -1.25 0.78 -14.61
N ARG A 48 -2.55 0.47 -14.74
CA ARG A 48 -3.56 1.39 -15.26
C ARG A 48 -4.72 1.55 -14.28
N VAL A 49 -5.30 2.75 -14.23
CA VAL A 49 -6.58 2.99 -13.54
C VAL A 49 -7.70 2.41 -14.41
N LEU A 50 -8.45 1.47 -13.85
CA LEU A 50 -9.46 0.70 -14.60
C LEU A 50 -10.88 1.18 -14.33
N ALA A 51 -11.16 1.55 -13.08
CA ALA A 51 -12.50 1.93 -12.64
C ALA A 51 -12.46 2.72 -11.33
N GLY A 52 -13.60 3.31 -10.94
CA GLY A 52 -13.86 3.76 -9.59
C GLY A 52 -14.73 2.75 -8.85
N VAL A 53 -14.35 2.39 -7.62
CA VAL A 53 -15.15 1.52 -6.73
C VAL A 53 -15.66 2.40 -5.59
N PRO A 54 -16.96 2.70 -5.52
CA PRO A 54 -17.50 3.60 -4.49
C PRO A 54 -17.06 3.18 -3.09
N PHE A 55 -16.63 4.17 -2.28
CA PHE A 55 -16.19 4.01 -0.89
C PHE A 55 -14.89 3.22 -0.69
N LYS A 56 -14.25 2.69 -1.74
CA LYS A 56 -12.95 2.01 -1.62
C LYS A 56 -11.90 2.88 -0.96
N GLY A 57 -11.84 4.16 -1.29
CA GLY A 57 -10.88 5.09 -0.71
C GLY A 57 -11.06 5.26 0.80
N GLN A 58 -12.32 5.24 1.27
CA GLN A 58 -12.66 5.34 2.69
C GLN A 58 -12.19 4.10 3.45
N VAL A 59 -12.59 2.92 2.95
CA VAL A 59 -12.21 1.64 3.54
C VAL A 59 -10.68 1.53 3.66
N LEU A 60 -9.95 1.85 2.58
CA LEU A 60 -8.50 1.73 2.58
C LEU A 60 -7.80 2.74 3.50
N ASN A 61 -8.29 3.98 3.57
CA ASN A 61 -7.70 4.99 4.44
C ASN A 61 -7.95 4.69 5.92
N GLN A 62 -9.16 4.28 6.27
CA GLN A 62 -9.51 3.89 7.64
C GLN A 62 -8.80 2.60 8.07
N LEU A 63 -8.67 1.62 7.17
CA LEU A 63 -7.89 0.41 7.44
C LEU A 63 -6.40 0.73 7.67
N ALA A 64 -5.83 1.64 6.89
CA ALA A 64 -4.46 2.10 7.11
C ALA A 64 -4.32 2.81 8.47
N ALA A 65 -5.24 3.72 8.81
CA ALA A 65 -5.26 4.40 10.11
C ALA A 65 -5.34 3.41 11.28
N TRP A 66 -6.18 2.39 11.16
CA TRP A 66 -6.29 1.32 12.15
C TRP A 66 -4.96 0.55 12.32
N TRP A 67 -4.28 0.21 11.23
CA TRP A 67 -2.98 -0.47 11.33
C TRP A 67 -1.89 0.42 11.94
N PHE A 68 -1.86 1.71 11.61
CA PHE A 68 -0.93 2.66 12.23
C PHE A 68 -1.14 2.77 13.74
N ASP A 69 -2.39 2.78 14.21
CA ASP A 69 -2.71 2.75 15.63
C ASP A 69 -2.24 1.44 16.30
N ARG A 70 -2.53 0.29 15.68
CA ARG A 70 -2.16 -1.04 16.21
C ARG A 70 -0.68 -1.37 16.25
N THR A 71 0.15 -0.56 15.60
CA THR A 71 1.60 -0.77 15.51
C THR A 71 2.40 0.40 16.10
N ALA A 72 1.71 1.36 16.71
CA ALA A 72 2.34 2.57 17.26
C ALA A 72 3.33 2.27 18.39
N ASP A 73 3.15 1.15 19.10
CA ASP A 73 4.05 0.66 20.15
C ASP A 73 5.31 -0.03 19.59
N ILE A 74 5.28 -0.45 18.31
CA ILE A 74 6.38 -1.16 17.65
C ILE A 74 7.33 -0.18 16.96
N VAL A 75 6.78 0.76 16.18
CA VAL A 75 7.58 1.73 15.40
C VAL A 75 6.83 3.05 15.24
N PRO A 76 7.53 4.21 15.32
CA PRO A 76 6.91 5.48 15.00
C PRO A 76 6.37 5.50 13.58
N ASN A 77 5.16 6.03 13.40
CA ASN A 77 4.54 6.22 12.10
C ASN A 77 4.27 7.70 11.81
N HIS A 78 3.93 8.00 10.56
CA HIS A 78 3.79 9.39 10.11
C HIS A 78 2.42 10.02 10.40
N VAL A 79 1.46 9.30 10.99
CA VAL A 79 0.08 9.81 11.12
C VAL A 79 0.03 10.96 12.13
N VAL A 80 -0.64 12.04 11.75
CA VAL A 80 -0.97 13.18 12.64
C VAL A 80 -2.45 13.16 13.00
N SER A 81 -3.32 13.00 12.01
CA SER A 81 -4.78 12.88 12.21
C SER A 81 -5.48 12.33 10.97
N VAL A 82 -6.74 11.92 11.13
CA VAL A 82 -7.62 11.43 10.05
C VAL A 82 -8.86 12.32 10.00
N PRO A 83 -8.80 13.49 9.34
CA PRO A 83 -9.88 14.49 9.38
C PRO A 83 -11.12 14.10 8.56
N ASP A 84 -11.00 13.12 7.66
CA ASP A 84 -12.07 12.64 6.79
C ASP A 84 -11.86 11.14 6.50
N PRO A 85 -12.91 10.33 6.28
CA PRO A 85 -12.77 8.92 5.89
C PRO A 85 -11.82 8.68 4.72
N ASN A 86 -11.71 9.59 3.75
CA ASN A 86 -10.79 9.51 2.61
C ASN A 86 -9.43 10.19 2.84
N ALA A 87 -9.22 10.93 3.94
CA ALA A 87 -8.04 11.78 4.13
C ALA A 87 -7.23 11.45 5.39
N LEU A 88 -5.91 11.55 5.25
CA LEU A 88 -4.95 11.39 6.33
C LEU A 88 -3.97 12.56 6.30
N LEU A 89 -3.80 13.24 7.42
CA LEU A 89 -2.73 14.22 7.62
C LEU A 89 -1.51 13.49 8.17
N ALA A 90 -0.40 13.54 7.45
CA ALA A 90 0.85 12.90 7.82
C ALA A 90 1.95 13.93 8.09
N ARG A 91 2.95 13.55 8.89
CA ARG A 91 4.26 14.19 8.91
C ARG A 91 4.96 13.90 7.59
N SER A 92 5.58 14.91 7.00
CA SER A 92 6.41 14.76 5.81
C SER A 92 7.65 13.92 6.14
N ALA A 93 7.96 12.97 5.27
CA ALA A 93 9.13 12.10 5.38
C ALA A 93 9.77 11.91 4.02
N VAL A 94 11.08 11.65 4.00
CA VAL A 94 11.81 11.22 2.81
C VAL A 94 11.69 9.69 2.73
N PRO A 95 11.00 9.12 1.73
CA PRO A 95 10.89 7.67 1.61
C PRO A 95 12.25 7.05 1.34
N LEU A 96 12.51 5.89 1.96
CA LEU A 96 13.64 5.04 1.55
C LEU A 96 13.33 4.43 0.17
N PRO A 97 14.29 4.38 -0.76
CA PRO A 97 14.08 3.83 -2.10
C PRO A 97 14.14 2.29 -2.08
N VAL A 98 13.38 1.65 -1.19
CA VAL A 98 13.31 0.19 -1.01
C VAL A 98 11.90 -0.22 -0.61
N GLU A 99 11.43 -1.36 -1.13
CA GLU A 99 10.12 -1.93 -0.75
C GLU A 99 10.32 -3.04 0.27
N VAL A 100 10.05 -2.78 1.55
CA VAL A 100 10.21 -3.81 2.59
C VAL A 100 9.03 -4.79 2.56
N VAL A 101 9.18 -5.90 1.82
CA VAL A 101 8.14 -6.94 1.70
C VAL A 101 8.36 -8.04 2.74
N VAL A 102 7.36 -8.29 3.59
CA VAL A 102 7.35 -9.43 4.51
C VAL A 102 6.48 -10.55 3.94
N ARG A 103 6.99 -11.78 3.90
CA ARG A 103 6.27 -12.95 3.38
C ARG A 103 6.11 -14.00 4.47
N GLY A 104 4.87 -14.41 4.71
CA GLY A 104 4.54 -15.57 5.55
C GLY A 104 4.11 -16.81 4.75
N HIS A 105 3.87 -16.67 3.44
CA HIS A 105 3.44 -17.75 2.54
C HIS A 105 4.22 -17.69 1.23
N ILE A 106 4.46 -18.85 0.62
CA ILE A 106 5.10 -18.94 -0.70
C ILE A 106 4.04 -18.75 -1.79
N THR A 107 4.10 -17.62 -2.50
CA THR A 107 3.11 -17.29 -3.54
C THR A 107 3.71 -16.34 -4.59
N GLY A 108 2.91 -15.96 -5.57
CA GLY A 108 3.30 -15.14 -6.70
C GLY A 108 2.98 -15.81 -8.04
N VAL A 109 2.97 -14.99 -9.08
CA VAL A 109 2.63 -15.40 -10.45
C VAL A 109 3.64 -14.92 -11.50
N THR A 110 4.64 -14.14 -11.09
CA THR A 110 5.74 -13.72 -11.96
C THR A 110 6.94 -14.63 -11.76
N ASP A 111 7.79 -14.75 -12.78
CA ASP A 111 8.99 -15.58 -12.72
C ASP A 111 9.98 -15.06 -11.67
N THR A 112 9.96 -13.74 -11.41
CA THR A 112 10.73 -13.08 -10.35
C THR A 112 10.13 -13.21 -8.95
N SER A 113 8.98 -13.86 -8.78
CA SER A 113 8.37 -14.07 -7.47
C SER A 113 8.94 -15.29 -6.76
N ILE A 114 8.85 -15.34 -5.43
CA ILE A 114 9.36 -16.46 -4.63
C ILE A 114 8.81 -17.82 -5.08
N TRP A 115 7.52 -17.90 -5.43
CA TRP A 115 6.95 -19.14 -5.98
C TRP A 115 7.45 -19.45 -7.39
N GLY A 116 7.56 -18.44 -8.26
CA GLY A 116 8.07 -18.61 -9.62
C GLY A 116 9.46 -19.24 -9.62
N MET A 117 10.41 -18.62 -8.92
CA MET A 117 11.78 -19.12 -8.79
C MET A 117 11.84 -20.51 -8.13
N TYR A 118 11.05 -20.74 -7.07
CA TYR A 118 11.03 -22.04 -6.38
C TYR A 118 10.49 -23.16 -7.28
N ALA A 119 9.44 -22.88 -8.05
CA ALA A 119 8.84 -23.82 -9.00
C ALA A 119 9.78 -24.17 -10.16
N GLU A 120 10.66 -23.25 -10.54
CA GLU A 120 11.75 -23.47 -11.51
C GLU A 120 12.93 -24.25 -10.93
N GLY A 121 12.87 -24.62 -9.64
CA GLY A 121 13.87 -25.44 -8.97
C GLY A 121 14.85 -24.67 -8.10
N ALA A 122 14.75 -23.33 -8.00
CA ALA A 122 15.59 -22.58 -7.08
C ALA A 122 15.30 -22.97 -5.63
N ARG A 123 16.36 -23.07 -4.83
CA ARG A 123 16.28 -23.31 -3.38
C ARG A 123 16.94 -22.25 -2.55
N THR A 124 17.84 -21.46 -3.14
CA THR A 124 18.37 -20.24 -2.53
C THR A 124 17.77 -19.05 -3.27
N ILE A 125 16.88 -18.29 -2.62
CA ILE A 125 16.12 -17.18 -3.21
C ILE A 125 16.22 -15.96 -2.29
N TYR A 126 16.63 -14.81 -2.83
CA TYR A 126 16.87 -13.58 -2.06
C TYR A 126 17.79 -13.76 -0.83
N GLY A 127 18.73 -14.72 -0.89
CA GLY A 127 19.64 -15.03 0.22
C GLY A 127 19.06 -15.96 1.30
N TYR A 128 17.87 -16.52 1.09
CA TYR A 128 17.27 -17.52 1.99
C TYR A 128 17.28 -18.90 1.35
N ASP A 129 17.55 -19.93 2.15
CA ASP A 129 17.43 -21.33 1.74
C ASP A 129 16.03 -21.88 2.07
N PHE A 130 15.42 -22.55 1.09
CA PHE A 130 14.08 -23.13 1.18
C PHE A 130 14.15 -24.65 1.17
N PRO A 131 13.37 -25.32 2.04
CA PRO A 131 13.26 -26.77 2.00
C PRO A 131 12.54 -27.23 0.73
N ASP A 132 12.80 -28.46 0.34
CA ASP A 132 11.98 -29.15 -0.66
C ASP A 132 10.55 -29.38 -0.15
N GLY A 133 9.64 -29.64 -1.11
CA GLY A 133 8.26 -30.04 -0.82
C GLY A 133 7.29 -28.90 -0.51
N LEU A 134 7.71 -27.63 -0.52
CA LEU A 134 6.79 -26.50 -0.44
C LEU A 134 5.82 -26.51 -1.64
N GLN A 135 4.57 -26.13 -1.39
CA GLN A 135 3.50 -26.06 -2.39
C GLN A 135 3.03 -24.63 -2.57
N LYS A 136 2.43 -24.32 -3.72
CA LYS A 136 1.94 -22.96 -3.99
C LYS A 136 0.91 -22.54 -2.95
N ASN A 137 1.04 -21.32 -2.43
CA ASN A 137 0.17 -20.69 -1.45
C ASN A 137 0.19 -21.33 -0.05
N THR A 138 1.20 -22.12 0.30
CA THR A 138 1.34 -22.64 1.66
C THR A 138 2.17 -21.71 2.55
N PRO A 139 2.04 -21.80 3.89
CA PRO A 139 2.91 -21.09 4.82
C PRO A 139 4.39 -21.39 4.58
N LEU A 140 5.23 -20.39 4.80
CA LEU A 140 6.68 -20.56 4.89
C LEU A 140 7.07 -21.05 6.29
N PRO A 141 8.19 -21.77 6.45
CA PRO A 141 8.68 -22.19 7.77
C PRO A 141 8.96 -21.00 8.71
N ASN A 142 9.42 -19.87 8.15
CA ASN A 142 9.67 -18.62 8.85
C ASN A 142 9.17 -17.44 8.02
N HIS A 143 8.78 -16.35 8.69
CA HIS A 143 8.55 -15.08 8.02
C HIS A 143 9.89 -14.54 7.50
N ILE A 144 9.90 -14.09 6.25
CA ILE A 144 11.11 -13.55 5.60
C ILE A 144 10.87 -12.13 5.11
N VAL A 145 11.94 -11.35 5.05
CA VAL A 145 11.94 -10.00 4.47
C VAL A 145 12.66 -10.05 3.12
N THR A 146 11.97 -9.69 2.05
CA THR A 146 12.48 -9.73 0.67
C THR A 146 12.39 -8.34 0.05
N PRO A 147 13.34 -7.44 0.37
CA PRO A 147 13.35 -6.08 -0.14
C PRO A 147 13.62 -5.99 -1.65
#